data_AF-A0A816CAX7-F1
#
_entry.id   AF-A0A816CAX7-F1
#
_cell.length_a   1.000
_cell.length_b   1.000
_cell.length_c   1.000
_cell.angle_alpha   90.00
_cell.angle_beta   90.00
_cell.angle_gamma   90.00
#
_symmetry.space_group_name_H-M   'P 1'
#
loop_
_entity.id
_entity.type
_entity.pdbx_description
1 polymer ?
#
loop_
_entity_poly.entity_id
_entity_poly.type
_entity_poly.pdbx_seq_one_letter_code
_entity_poly.pdbx_strand_id
1 'polypeptide(L)'
;NGKSGRNKNLLLNVNAEQCTLDGWAIFGSIEAVTTSSRTKNNKCYFSATGGKALMSQIVNVSDDAVKWFRHNKGEIYISAEGDHVLIRITLLNSANKVVQNYTLGPLISEHESKLMYNQRKISSVYNETTTIKTEVIFERIDGLYGNIFLSIEQL
;
A
#
# COMPACT_ATOMS: atom_id res chain seq x y z
N ASN A 1 22.75 -20.38 -13.27
CA ASN A 1 21.90 -19.44 -14.03
C ASN A 1 20.58 -19.23 -13.28
N GLY A 2 20.61 -18.46 -12.19
CA GLY A 2 19.43 -18.23 -11.34
C GLY A 2 18.66 -17.00 -11.81
N LYS A 3 17.40 -17.19 -12.22
CA LYS A 3 16.47 -16.12 -12.56
C LYS A 3 16.07 -15.38 -11.27
N SER A 4 16.72 -14.26 -10.99
CA SER A 4 16.27 -13.29 -9.99
C SER A 4 15.32 -12.32 -10.68
N GLY A 5 14.05 -12.72 -10.78
CA GLY A 5 12.97 -11.78 -11.03
C GLY A 5 12.86 -10.83 -9.84
N ARG A 6 13.11 -9.53 -10.03
CA ARG A 6 13.13 -8.56 -8.94
C ARG A 6 11.69 -8.17 -8.59
N ASN A 7 11.16 -8.70 -7.49
CA ASN A 7 9.99 -8.13 -6.81
C ASN A 7 10.29 -6.67 -6.45
N LYS A 8 9.71 -5.72 -7.20
CA LYS A 8 9.86 -4.28 -6.94
C LYS A 8 8.57 -3.75 -6.32
N ASN A 9 8.69 -3.05 -5.19
CA ASN A 9 7.56 -2.28 -4.66
C ASN A 9 7.21 -1.17 -5.66
N LEU A 10 5.94 -1.11 -6.02
CA LEU A 10 5.39 -0.12 -6.93
C LEU A 10 5.11 1.21 -6.24
N LEU A 11 4.92 1.17 -4.92
CA LEU A 11 4.57 2.33 -4.14
C LEU A 11 5.83 3.06 -3.66
N LEU A 12 5.75 4.38 -3.67
CA LEU A 12 6.77 5.28 -3.14
C LEU A 12 6.54 5.51 -1.65
N ASN A 13 7.63 5.69 -0.91
CA ASN A 13 7.63 6.13 0.48
C ASN A 13 6.62 5.38 1.36
N VAL A 14 6.70 4.06 1.34
CA VAL A 14 5.67 3.22 1.97
C VAL A 14 5.76 3.10 3.48
N ASN A 15 6.89 3.57 4.03
CA ASN A 15 7.26 3.44 5.44
C ASN A 15 7.55 4.82 6.06
N ALA A 16 7.00 5.89 5.49
CA ALA A 16 7.31 7.27 5.84
C ALA A 16 8.84 7.51 5.94
N GLU A 17 9.62 7.02 4.98
CA GLU A 17 11.07 7.17 4.94
C GLU A 17 11.48 8.63 5.19
N GLN A 18 12.49 8.84 6.03
CA GLN A 18 12.93 10.18 6.46
C GLN A 18 11.83 11.01 7.16
N CYS A 19 10.75 10.36 7.60
CA CYS A 19 9.59 10.98 8.24
C CYS A 19 8.92 12.03 7.37
N THR A 20 8.78 11.75 6.07
CA THR A 20 8.06 12.62 5.13
C THR A 20 6.79 11.97 4.60
N LEU A 21 5.89 12.79 4.05
CA LEU A 21 4.67 12.35 3.36
C LEU A 21 4.85 12.26 1.85
N ASP A 22 6.09 12.37 1.35
CA ASP A 22 6.38 12.50 -0.07
C ASP A 22 5.83 11.32 -0.87
N GLY A 23 5.27 11.60 -2.05
CA GLY A 23 4.66 10.58 -2.91
C GLY A 23 3.24 10.17 -2.52
N TRP A 24 2.66 10.75 -1.45
CA TRP A 24 1.27 10.51 -1.07
C TRP A 24 0.41 11.77 -1.22
N ALA A 25 -0.79 11.60 -1.79
CA ALA A 25 -1.84 12.61 -1.72
C ALA A 25 -2.62 12.43 -0.41
N ILE A 26 -2.70 13.50 0.40
CA ILE A 26 -3.21 13.47 1.77
C ILE A 26 -4.55 14.20 1.87
N PHE A 27 -5.51 13.59 2.55
CA PHE A 27 -6.81 14.16 2.85
C PHE A 27 -7.14 13.98 4.33
N GLY A 28 -7.29 15.10 5.04
CA GLY A 28 -7.38 15.12 6.50
C GLY A 28 -6.01 15.28 7.15
N SER A 29 -5.97 15.06 8.45
CA SER A 29 -4.79 15.32 9.28
C SER A 29 -3.92 14.07 9.40
N ILE A 30 -2.87 14.01 8.59
CA ILE A 30 -1.85 12.95 8.62
C ILE A 30 -0.49 13.58 8.84
N GLU A 31 0.31 12.95 9.69
CA GLU A 31 1.70 13.29 9.95
C GLU A 31 2.60 12.06 9.79
N ALA A 32 3.87 12.29 9.52
CA ALA A 32 4.90 11.26 9.59
C ALA A 32 5.66 11.41 10.91
N VAL A 33 5.60 10.40 11.77
CA VAL A 33 6.11 10.45 13.15
C VAL A 33 7.19 9.41 13.39
N THR A 34 8.16 9.75 14.22
CA THR A 34 9.04 8.74 14.84
C THR A 34 8.36 8.22 16.10
N THR A 35 8.20 6.91 16.25
CA THR A 35 7.80 6.37 17.55
C THR A 35 9.06 6.21 18.40
N SER A 36 9.32 7.17 19.30
CA SER A 36 10.43 7.09 20.25
C SER A 36 10.30 5.95 21.28
N SER A 37 9.22 5.14 21.24
CA SER A 37 8.92 4.14 22.27
C SER A 37 8.60 2.71 21.79
N ARG A 38 8.65 2.35 20.48
CA ARG A 38 8.09 1.04 20.05
C ARG A 38 8.92 0.05 19.27
N THR A 39 10.13 0.35 18.82
CA THR A 39 11.15 -0.71 18.53
C THR A 39 12.54 -0.08 18.57
N LYS A 40 13.59 -0.88 18.80
CA LYS A 40 15.00 -0.47 18.90
C LYS A 40 15.61 0.23 17.66
N ASN A 41 14.81 0.57 16.65
CA ASN A 41 15.24 1.26 15.44
C ASN A 41 14.30 2.45 15.22
N ASN A 42 14.84 3.67 15.13
CA ASN A 42 14.12 4.92 14.83
C ASN A 42 13.41 4.84 13.46
N LYS A 43 12.30 4.11 13.39
CA LYS A 43 11.46 4.00 12.20
C LYS A 43 10.37 5.08 12.24
N CYS A 44 10.11 5.63 11.07
CA CYS A 44 9.03 6.57 10.84
C CYS A 44 7.75 5.82 10.46
N TYR A 45 6.61 6.43 10.74
CA TYR A 45 5.28 5.87 10.51
C TYR A 45 4.32 6.98 10.11
N PHE A 46 3.25 6.64 9.40
CA PHE A 46 2.18 7.59 9.15
C PHE A 46 1.14 7.52 10.27
N SER A 47 0.81 8.65 10.87
CA SER A 47 -0.16 8.76 11.96
C SER A 47 -1.27 9.73 11.57
N ALA A 48 -2.51 9.38 11.86
CA ALA A 48 -3.65 10.27 11.68
C ALA A 48 -4.01 10.96 13.00
N THR A 49 -3.97 12.29 13.03
CA THR A 49 -4.26 13.09 14.22
C THR A 49 -5.53 13.91 14.03
N GLY A 50 -6.62 13.54 14.70
CA GLY A 50 -7.87 14.32 14.63
C GLY A 50 -8.99 13.76 13.75
N GLY A 51 -8.97 12.45 13.49
CA GLY A 51 -10.15 11.72 13.01
C GLY A 51 -9.84 10.79 11.87
N LYS A 52 -10.86 10.49 11.07
CA LYS A 52 -10.67 9.71 9.84
C LYS A 52 -9.82 10.52 8.87
N ALA A 53 -8.76 9.91 8.38
CA ALA A 53 -7.88 10.49 7.39
C ALA A 53 -7.63 9.50 6.25
N LEU A 54 -7.20 10.01 5.10
CA LEU A 54 -6.95 9.22 3.91
C LEU A 54 -5.63 9.66 3.31
N MET A 55 -4.81 8.68 2.92
CA MET A 55 -3.70 8.90 1.99
C MET A 55 -3.88 8.03 0.76
N SER A 56 -3.43 8.53 -0.39
CA SER A 56 -3.54 7.80 -1.64
C SER A 56 -2.33 7.97 -2.55
N GLN A 57 -2.07 6.95 -3.35
CA GLN A 57 -1.05 6.97 -4.39
C GLN A 57 -1.60 6.31 -5.64
N ILE A 58 -1.36 6.92 -6.80
CA ILE A 58 -1.75 6.39 -8.10
C ILE A 58 -0.46 5.98 -8.83
N VAL A 59 -0.39 4.72 -9.21
CA VAL A 59 0.75 4.15 -9.93
C VAL A 59 0.29 3.80 -11.34
N ASN A 60 0.95 4.36 -12.34
CA ASN A 60 0.83 3.88 -13.71
C ASN A 60 1.75 2.67 -13.90
N VAL A 61 1.15 1.57 -14.35
CA VAL A 61 1.86 0.34 -14.65
C VAL A 61 2.56 0.51 -16.00
N SER A 62 3.84 0.14 -16.09
CA SER A 62 4.59 0.24 -17.35
C SER A 62 4.03 -0.71 -18.42
N ASP A 63 4.21 -0.38 -19.70
CA ASP A 63 3.76 -1.23 -20.82
C ASP A 63 4.31 -2.66 -20.75
N ASP A 64 5.54 -2.83 -20.27
CA ASP A 64 6.15 -4.15 -20.09
C ASP A 64 5.52 -4.94 -18.94
N ALA A 65 5.12 -4.27 -17.85
CA ALA A 65 4.35 -4.90 -16.79
C ALA A 65 2.94 -5.30 -17.27
N VAL A 66 2.30 -4.48 -18.11
CA VAL A 66 0.99 -4.82 -18.73
C VAL A 66 1.12 -6.04 -19.66
N LYS A 67 2.17 -6.09 -20.50
CA LYS A 67 2.47 -7.27 -21.35
C LYS A 67 2.73 -8.51 -20.49
N TRP A 68 3.43 -8.35 -19.37
CA TRP A 68 3.70 -9.46 -18.47
C TRP A 68 2.41 -9.97 -17.80
N PHE A 69 1.54 -9.09 -17.30
CA PHE A 69 0.23 -9.45 -16.75
C PHE A 69 -0.60 -10.26 -17.76
N ARG A 70 -0.62 -9.81 -19.02
CA ARG A 70 -1.28 -10.49 -20.15
C ARG A 70 -0.76 -11.92 -20.37
N HIS A 71 0.55 -12.10 -20.34
CA HIS A 71 1.17 -13.38 -20.68
C HIS A 71 1.15 -14.39 -19.52
N ASN A 72 1.25 -13.91 -18.27
CA ASN A 72 1.48 -14.76 -17.10
C ASN A 72 0.29 -14.79 -16.11
N LYS A 73 -0.89 -14.30 -16.50
CA LYS A 73 -2.07 -14.14 -15.60
C LYS A 73 -1.70 -13.40 -14.33
N GLY A 74 -0.91 -12.35 -14.50
CA GLY A 74 0.07 -11.96 -13.51
C GLY A 74 -0.49 -11.58 -12.14
N GLU A 75 0.41 -11.61 -11.16
CA GLU A 75 0.05 -11.59 -9.75
C GLU A 75 0.53 -10.28 -9.13
N ILE A 76 -0.36 -9.65 -8.35
CA ILE A 76 0.00 -8.53 -7.49
C ILE A 76 -0.01 -9.05 -6.06
N TYR A 77 1.06 -8.78 -5.34
CA TYR A 77 1.14 -9.03 -3.91
C TYR A 77 0.97 -7.72 -3.18
N ILE A 78 0.00 -7.68 -2.27
CA ILE A 78 -0.18 -6.57 -1.34
C ILE A 78 0.11 -7.10 0.04
N SER A 79 1.01 -6.47 0.77
CA SER A 79 1.08 -6.62 2.21
C SER A 79 1.07 -5.27 2.90
N ALA A 80 0.64 -5.29 4.14
CA ALA A 80 0.47 -4.09 4.91
C ALA A 80 0.63 -4.37 6.39
N GLU A 81 1.19 -3.40 7.10
CA GLU A 81 1.35 -3.39 8.54
C GLU A 81 0.73 -2.11 9.10
N GLY A 82 -0.22 -2.20 10.02
CA GLY A 82 -0.89 -1.02 10.58
C GLY A 82 -1.82 -1.31 11.76
N ASP A 83 -2.38 -0.25 12.34
CA ASP A 83 -3.37 -0.28 13.41
C ASP A 83 -4.48 0.76 13.18
N HIS A 84 -5.73 0.31 13.26
CA HIS A 84 -6.95 1.04 12.89
C HIS A 84 -6.90 1.63 11.47
N VAL A 85 -6.35 0.85 10.53
CA VAL A 85 -6.25 1.22 9.12
C VAL A 85 -6.97 0.23 8.22
N LEU A 86 -7.51 0.74 7.12
CA LEU A 86 -8.09 -0.04 6.05
C LEU A 86 -7.42 0.36 4.73
N ILE A 87 -7.05 -0.61 3.91
CA ILE A 87 -6.37 -0.35 2.64
C ILE A 87 -7.28 -0.77 1.51
N ARG A 88 -7.51 0.13 0.56
CA ARG A 88 -8.22 -0.15 -0.69
C ARG A 88 -7.25 -0.09 -1.86
N ILE A 89 -7.35 -1.08 -2.73
CA ILE A 89 -6.63 -1.13 -3.99
C ILE A 89 -7.65 -1.19 -5.11
N THR A 90 -7.58 -0.24 -6.02
CA THR A 90 -8.44 -0.16 -7.20
C THR A 90 -7.58 -0.33 -8.44
N LEU A 91 -7.90 -1.35 -9.23
CA LEU A 91 -7.32 -1.59 -10.54
C LEU A 91 -8.16 -0.88 -11.60
N LEU A 92 -7.51 -0.05 -12.41
CA LEU A 92 -8.13 0.75 -13.46
C LEU A 92 -7.55 0.36 -14.83
N ASN A 93 -8.39 0.40 -15.85
CA ASN A 93 -7.94 0.31 -17.24
C ASN A 93 -7.53 1.68 -17.82
N SER A 94 -7.10 1.68 -19.09
CA SER A 94 -6.62 2.89 -19.77
C SER A 94 -7.70 3.99 -19.94
N ALA A 95 -8.97 3.64 -19.79
CA ALA A 95 -10.09 4.57 -19.79
C ALA A 95 -10.48 5.03 -18.36
N ASN A 96 -9.64 4.78 -17.35
CA ASN A 96 -9.90 5.02 -15.93
C ASN A 96 -11.16 4.32 -15.40
N LYS A 97 -11.61 3.24 -16.05
CA LYS A 97 -12.72 2.43 -15.54
C LYS A 97 -12.20 1.42 -14.54
N VAL A 98 -12.95 1.24 -13.46
CA VAL A 98 -12.69 0.23 -12.45
C VAL A 98 -12.81 -1.15 -13.08
N VAL A 99 -11.69 -1.87 -13.06
CA VAL A 99 -11.59 -3.27 -13.44
C VAL A 99 -11.86 -4.14 -12.21
N GLN A 100 -11.24 -3.77 -11.07
CA GLN A 100 -11.37 -4.54 -9.84
C GLN A 100 -11.04 -3.72 -8.60
N ASN A 101 -11.66 -4.08 -7.48
CA ASN A 101 -11.40 -3.49 -6.17
C ASN A 101 -11.01 -4.57 -5.17
N TYR A 102 -10.08 -4.23 -4.28
CA TYR A 102 -9.66 -5.06 -3.17
C TYR A 102 -9.61 -4.24 -1.89
N THR A 103 -9.79 -4.93 -0.79
CA THR A 103 -9.65 -4.35 0.55
C THR A 103 -8.79 -5.28 1.39
N LEU A 104 -7.84 -4.70 2.14
CA LEU A 104 -7.10 -5.32 3.23
C LEU A 104 -7.44 -4.57 4.52
N GLY A 105 -7.91 -5.30 5.53
CA GLY A 105 -8.30 -4.74 6.82
C GLY A 105 -9.81 -4.71 7.06
N PRO A 106 -10.27 -4.02 8.13
CA PRO A 106 -9.45 -3.15 8.98
C PRO A 106 -8.38 -3.94 9.75
N LEU A 107 -7.16 -3.42 9.77
CA LEU A 107 -6.07 -3.92 10.58
C LEU A 107 -6.26 -3.31 11.96
N ILE A 108 -6.75 -4.09 12.91
CA ILE A 108 -7.08 -3.60 14.26
C ILE A 108 -6.22 -4.38 15.25
N SER A 109 -5.43 -3.65 16.04
CA SER A 109 -4.72 -4.23 17.16
C SER A 109 -5.54 -4.12 18.44
N GLU A 110 -5.56 -5.19 19.21
CA GLU A 110 -6.16 -5.19 20.56
C GLU A 110 -5.28 -4.44 21.58
N HIS A 111 -4.02 -4.19 21.23
CA HIS A 111 -3.08 -3.45 22.07
C HIS A 111 -2.47 -2.33 21.26
N GLU A 112 -2.57 -1.11 21.79
CA GLU A 112 -2.11 0.11 21.12
C GLU A 112 -0.67 -0.04 20.58
N SER A 113 0.17 -0.91 21.16
CA SER A 113 1.58 -1.12 20.81
C SER A 113 1.96 -2.14 19.75
N LYS A 114 1.00 -2.77 19.08
CA LYS A 114 1.32 -3.78 18.07
C LYS A 114 0.69 -3.43 16.74
N LEU A 115 1.49 -3.29 15.69
CA LEU A 115 0.94 -3.21 14.33
C LEU A 115 0.53 -4.60 13.86
N MET A 116 -0.56 -4.66 13.11
CA MET A 116 -1.09 -5.89 12.53
C MET A 116 -0.62 -6.03 11.10
N TYR A 117 -0.07 -7.20 10.76
CA TYR A 117 0.34 -7.54 9.40
C TYR A 117 -0.75 -8.31 8.68
N ASN A 118 -1.01 -7.96 7.42
CA ASN A 118 -1.85 -8.74 6.52
C ASN A 118 -1.25 -8.75 5.12
N GLN A 119 -1.43 -9.85 4.41
CA GLN A 119 -0.98 -10.01 3.04
C GLN A 119 -2.08 -10.67 2.21
N ARG A 120 -2.26 -10.15 1.00
CA ARG A 120 -3.19 -10.67 0.01
C ARG A 120 -2.48 -10.82 -1.32
N LYS A 121 -2.59 -12.03 -1.87
CA LYS A 121 -2.27 -12.30 -3.26
C LYS A 121 -3.48 -11.97 -4.11
N ILE A 122 -3.27 -11.16 -5.15
CA ILE A 122 -4.25 -10.88 -6.18
C ILE A 122 -3.88 -11.71 -7.41
N SER A 123 -4.68 -12.72 -7.67
CA SER A 123 -4.62 -13.51 -8.90
C SER A 123 -5.55 -12.92 -9.96
N SER A 124 -5.21 -13.14 -11.23
CA SER A 124 -6.02 -12.70 -12.37
C SER A 124 -6.14 -11.18 -12.48
N VAL A 125 -5.04 -10.45 -12.26
CA VAL A 125 -4.96 -9.03 -12.63
C VAL A 125 -5.31 -8.92 -14.10
N TYR A 126 -6.43 -8.27 -14.40
CA TYR A 126 -6.98 -8.25 -15.75
C TYR A 126 -5.96 -7.63 -16.71
N ASN A 127 -5.85 -8.20 -17.90
CA ASN A 127 -4.98 -7.78 -19.01
C ASN A 127 -5.12 -6.30 -19.43
N GLU A 128 -6.21 -5.65 -18.99
CA GLU A 128 -6.52 -4.25 -19.24
C GLU A 128 -6.03 -3.31 -18.12
N THR A 129 -5.51 -3.83 -17.00
CA THR A 129 -5.04 -2.99 -15.89
C THR A 129 -3.83 -2.19 -16.33
N THR A 130 -3.97 -0.87 -16.38
CA THR A 130 -2.88 0.07 -16.70
C THR A 130 -2.54 0.97 -15.52
N THR A 131 -3.45 1.09 -14.55
CA THR A 131 -3.27 1.99 -13.41
C THR A 131 -3.74 1.30 -12.14
N ILE A 132 -2.96 1.47 -11.06
CA ILE A 132 -3.27 0.98 -9.73
C ILE A 132 -3.43 2.19 -8.81
N LYS A 133 -4.61 2.36 -8.22
CA LYS A 133 -4.84 3.34 -7.17
C LYS A 133 -4.83 2.64 -5.82
N THR A 134 -4.00 3.13 -4.92
CA THR A 134 -3.91 2.68 -3.54
C THR A 134 -4.43 3.77 -2.62
N GLU A 135 -5.25 3.38 -1.66
CA GLU A 135 -5.81 4.24 -0.63
C GLU A 135 -5.57 3.59 0.73
N VAL A 136 -4.92 4.30 1.66
CA VAL A 136 -4.84 3.91 3.07
C VAL A 136 -5.76 4.85 3.84
N ILE A 137 -6.75 4.25 4.50
CA ILE A 137 -7.81 4.92 5.24
C ILE A 137 -7.55 4.68 6.71
N PHE A 138 -7.35 5.75 7.46
CA PHE A 138 -7.29 5.72 8.92
C PHE A 138 -8.71 5.82 9.45
N GLU A 139 -9.14 4.82 10.22
CA GLU A 139 -10.55 4.73 10.66
C GLU A 139 -10.82 5.42 11.99
N ARG A 140 -9.77 5.80 12.74
CA ARG A 140 -9.84 6.43 14.06
C ARG A 140 -8.76 7.52 14.25
N ILE A 141 -9.01 8.41 15.20
CA ILE A 141 -7.97 9.26 15.82
C ILE A 141 -6.85 8.36 16.33
N ASP A 142 -5.60 8.76 16.08
CA ASP A 142 -4.37 8.04 16.45
C ASP A 142 -4.18 6.71 15.71
N GLY A 143 -4.87 6.52 14.57
CA GLY A 143 -4.58 5.41 13.68
C GLY A 143 -3.14 5.51 13.17
N LEU A 144 -2.43 4.38 13.18
CA LEU A 144 -1.00 4.33 12.85
C LEU A 144 -0.75 3.34 11.73
N TYR A 145 0.01 3.75 10.72
CA TYR A 145 0.38 2.92 9.59
C TYR A 145 1.88 2.71 9.50
N GLY A 146 2.22 1.42 9.43
CA GLY A 146 3.55 0.85 9.32
C GLY A 146 4.16 1.00 7.96
N ASN A 147 3.81 0.02 7.12
CA ASN A 147 4.48 -0.26 5.87
C ASN A 147 3.44 -0.82 4.89
N ILE A 148 3.39 -0.33 3.65
CA ILE A 148 2.69 -0.98 2.53
C ILE A 148 3.67 -1.57 1.54
N PHE A 149 3.51 -2.83 1.18
CA PHE A 149 4.29 -3.42 0.10
C PHE A 149 3.34 -3.87 -0.99
N LEU A 150 3.41 -3.20 -2.14
CA LEU A 150 2.66 -3.55 -3.33
C LEU A 150 3.66 -3.95 -4.42
N SER A 151 3.80 -5.24 -4.71
CA SER A 151 4.74 -5.70 -5.72
C SER A 151 4.07 -6.44 -6.85
N ILE A 152 4.66 -6.31 -8.04
CA ILE A 152 4.46 -7.22 -9.17
C ILE A 152 5.66 -8.14 -9.21
N GLU A 153 5.41 -9.44 -9.22
CA GLU A 153 6.46 -10.42 -9.41
C GLU A 153 6.79 -10.51 -10.90
N GLN A 154 7.81 -9.77 -11.36
CA GLN A 154 8.33 -9.91 -12.72
C GLN A 154 9.48 -10.93 -12.69
N LEU A 155 9.32 -12.07 -13.38
CA LEU A 155 10.37 -13.09 -13.59
C LEU A 155 11.42 -12.66 -14.62
#